data_AF-A0AAD4D8D4-F1
#
_entry.id   AF-A0AAD4D8D4-F1
#
_cell.length_a   1.000
_cell.length_b   1.000
_cell.length_c   1.000
_cell.angle_alpha   90.00
_cell.angle_beta   90.00
_cell.angle_gamma   90.00
#
_symmetry.space_group_name_H-M   'P 1'
#
loop_
_entity.id
_entity.type
_entity.pdbx_description
1 polymer ?
#
loop_
_entity_poly.entity_id
_entity_poly.type
_entity_poly.pdbx_seq_one_letter_code
_entity_poly.pdbx_strand_id
1 'polypeptide(L)'
;MAALYSVTVQDINAHDFNRAYAAYLKRSGKLEIPKWVDLVKTGTNKELAPYDPDWFYVRAASVARHIYLRRGVGVGALKKLHGGTVNRGSRPSHH
;
A
#
# COMPACT_ATOMS: atom_id res chain seq x y z
N MET A 1 -21.27 -19.12 12.41
CA MET A 1 -22.01 -17.88 12.12
C MET A 1 -21.76 -17.51 10.66
N ALA A 2 -22.46 -18.17 9.73
CA ALA A 2 -22.40 -17.84 8.32
C ALA A 2 -23.50 -16.82 8.04
N ALA A 3 -23.10 -15.60 7.69
CA ALA A 3 -24.04 -14.57 7.33
C ALA A 3 -24.45 -14.74 5.86
N LEU A 4 -25.75 -14.71 5.59
CA LEU A 4 -26.38 -14.87 4.27
C LEU A 4 -26.21 -13.66 3.33
N TYR A 5 -25.21 -12.81 3.56
CA TYR A 5 -24.86 -11.68 2.69
C TYR A 5 -23.45 -11.87 2.16
N SER A 6 -23.27 -11.72 0.84
CA SER A 6 -21.96 -11.70 0.22
C SER A 6 -21.21 -10.45 0.68
N VAL A 7 -20.28 -10.62 1.64
CA VAL A 7 -19.39 -9.52 2.05
C VAL A 7 -18.39 -9.26 0.93
N THR A 8 -18.36 -8.04 0.41
CA THR A 8 -17.40 -7.63 -0.60
C THR A 8 -16.28 -6.78 0.02
N VAL A 9 -15.20 -6.57 -0.73
CA VAL A 9 -14.07 -5.72 -0.31
C VAL A 9 -14.50 -4.25 -0.08
N GLN A 10 -15.65 -3.85 -0.63
CA GLN A 10 -16.22 -2.51 -0.46
C GLN A 10 -16.80 -2.29 0.93
N ASP A 11 -17.32 -3.36 1.55
CA ASP A 11 -18.08 -3.29 2.81
C ASP A 11 -17.17 -3.32 4.06
N ILE A 12 -15.87 -3.56 3.85
CA ILE A 12 -14.89 -3.76 4.92
C ILE A 12 -14.00 -2.52 5.05
N ASN A 13 -13.64 -2.18 6.29
CA ASN A 13 -12.63 -1.17 6.57
C ASN A 13 -11.32 -1.47 5.82
N ALA A 14 -10.78 -0.45 5.16
CA ALA A 14 -9.58 -0.59 4.34
C ALA A 14 -8.33 -1.00 5.14
N HIS A 15 -8.17 -0.50 6.37
CA HIS A 15 -7.02 -0.81 7.21
C HIS A 15 -7.02 -2.28 7.63
N ASP A 16 -8.16 -2.79 8.06
CA ASP A 16 -8.31 -4.19 8.50
C ASP A 16 -8.11 -5.15 7.33
N PHE A 17 -8.70 -4.83 6.17
CA PHE A 17 -8.48 -5.60 4.95
C PHE A 17 -6.99 -5.65 4.56
N ASN A 18 -6.31 -4.50 4.53
CA ASN A 18 -4.91 -4.43 4.12
C ASN A 18 -4.01 -5.24 5.06
N ARG A 19 -4.25 -5.18 6.38
CA ARG A 19 -3.48 -5.95 7.37
C ARG A 19 -3.69 -7.46 7.19
N ALA A 20 -4.95 -7.90 7.08
CA ALA A 20 -5.27 -9.31 6.89
C ALA A 20 -4.71 -9.87 5.58
N TYR A 21 -4.82 -9.10 4.50
CA TYR A 21 -4.33 -9.50 3.18
C TYR A 21 -2.79 -9.48 3.11
N ALA A 22 -2.12 -8.53 3.76
CA ALA A 22 -0.65 -8.56 3.89
C ALA A 22 -0.17 -9.84 4.59
N ALA A 23 -0.81 -10.24 5.69
CA ALA A 23 -0.51 -11.49 6.38
C ALA A 23 -0.77 -12.73 5.50
N TYR A 24 -1.79 -12.70 4.64
CA TYR A 24 -2.02 -13.73 3.64
C TYR A 24 -0.89 -13.79 2.59
N LEU A 25 -0.50 -12.64 2.03
CA LEU A 25 0.58 -12.56 1.03
C LEU A 25 1.90 -13.11 1.58
N LYS A 26 2.24 -12.75 2.83
CA LYS A 26 3.44 -13.25 3.51
C LYS A 26 3.43 -14.77 3.67
N ARG A 27 2.30 -15.34 4.10
CA ARG A 27 2.13 -16.81 4.23
C ARG A 27 2.13 -17.53 2.89
N SER A 28 1.65 -16.88 1.83
CA SER A 28 1.52 -17.50 0.51
C SER A 28 2.87 -17.77 -0.16
N GLY A 29 3.90 -16.99 0.16
CA GLY A 29 5.22 -17.06 -0.49
C GLY A 29 5.23 -16.74 -1.99
N LYS A 30 4.10 -16.33 -2.58
CA LYS A 30 3.96 -16.09 -4.03
C LYS A 30 4.47 -14.72 -4.48
N LEU A 31 4.73 -13.83 -3.53
CA LEU A 31 5.15 -12.47 -3.80
C LEU A 31 6.67 -12.40 -3.73
N GLU A 32 7.30 -12.26 -4.90
CA GLU A 32 8.75 -12.07 -4.99
C GLU A 32 9.13 -10.72 -4.40
N ILE A 33 9.95 -10.74 -3.35
CA ILE A 33 10.44 -9.52 -2.70
C ILE A 33 11.69 -9.06 -3.44
N PRO A 34 11.70 -7.83 -3.99
CA PRO A 34 12.88 -7.30 -4.63
C PRO A 34 14.04 -7.09 -3.64
N LYS A 35 15.27 -7.30 -4.10
CA LYS A 35 16.50 -7.13 -3.27
C LYS A 35 16.68 -5.74 -2.68
N TRP A 36 16.05 -4.71 -3.25
CA TRP A 36 16.19 -3.33 -2.83
C TRP A 36 15.21 -2.92 -1.71
N VAL A 37 14.27 -3.78 -1.32
CA VAL A 37 13.20 -3.44 -0.36
C VAL A 37 13.74 -2.95 0.99
N ASP A 38 14.88 -3.47 1.43
CA ASP A 38 15.49 -3.11 2.72
C ASP A 38 16.33 -1.82 2.66
N LEU A 39 16.63 -1.33 1.46
CA LEU A 39 17.50 -0.17 1.24
C LEU A 39 16.73 1.10 0.91
N VAL A 40 15.52 0.98 0.37
CA VAL A 40 14.78 2.11 -0.20
C VAL A 40 13.80 2.73 0.79
N LYS A 41 13.48 4.00 0.53
CA LYS A 41 12.34 4.68 1.15
C LYS A 41 11.08 4.43 0.35
N THR A 42 9.92 4.57 0.99
CA THR A 42 8.60 4.40 0.35
C THR A 42 8.22 5.50 -0.64
N GLY A 43 8.93 6.63 -0.63
CA GLY A 43 8.69 7.78 -1.50
C GLY A 43 9.76 8.85 -1.30
N THR A 44 9.87 9.76 -2.27
CA THR A 44 10.85 10.87 -2.24
C THR A 44 10.54 11.88 -1.14
N ASN A 45 9.30 11.95 -0.68
CA ASN A 45 8.85 12.83 0.40
C ASN A 45 9.20 12.32 1.80
N LYS A 46 9.65 11.07 1.94
CA LYS A 46 10.06 10.52 3.23
C LYS A 46 11.54 10.77 3.47
N GLU A 47 11.88 11.19 4.67
CA GLU A 47 13.27 11.37 5.10
C GLU A 47 13.90 10.04 5.51
N LEU A 48 13.14 9.18 6.20
CA LEU A 48 13.56 7.89 6.73
C LEU A 48 12.94 6.70 5.99
N ALA A 49 13.56 5.53 6.19
CA ALA A 49 13.06 4.24 5.70
C ALA A 49 11.81 3.80 6.50
N PRO A 50 10.99 2.89 5.93
CA PRO A 50 9.86 2.31 6.66
C PRO A 50 10.32 1.54 7.90
N TYR A 51 9.63 1.72 9.03
CA TYR A 51 9.93 0.99 10.26
C TYR A 51 9.42 -0.45 10.27
N ASP A 52 8.33 -0.71 9.54
CA ASP A 52 7.74 -2.03 9.44
C ASP A 52 8.52 -2.87 8.41
N PRO A 53 9.14 -4.00 8.79
CA PRO A 53 9.84 -4.87 7.83
C PRO A 53 8.86 -5.48 6.80
N ASP A 54 7.57 -5.60 7.13
CA ASP A 54 6.54 -6.13 6.24
C ASP A 54 5.86 -5.04 5.39
N TRP A 55 6.43 -3.83 5.34
CA TRP A 55 5.84 -2.68 4.62
C TRP A 55 5.51 -3.00 3.16
N PHE A 56 6.32 -3.85 2.52
CA PHE A 56 6.12 -4.24 1.12
C PHE A 56 4.83 -5.04 0.92
N TYR A 57 4.50 -5.93 1.86
CA TYR A 57 3.25 -6.69 1.85
C TYR A 57 2.04 -5.79 2.09
N VAL A 58 2.15 -4.86 3.05
CA VAL A 58 1.10 -3.88 3.32
C VAL A 58 0.85 -2.99 2.09
N ARG A 59 1.91 -2.59 1.40
CA ARG A 59 1.80 -1.79 0.16
C ARG A 59 1.17 -2.60 -0.97
N ALA A 60 1.61 -3.84 -1.18
CA ALA A 60 1.01 -4.75 -2.17
C ALA A 60 -0.49 -4.95 -1.91
N ALA A 61 -0.88 -5.13 -0.64
CA ALA A 61 -2.28 -5.26 -0.26
C ALA A 61 -3.11 -4.02 -0.58
N SER A 62 -2.59 -2.83 -0.25
CA SER A 62 -3.27 -1.57 -0.56
C SER A 62 -3.43 -1.35 -2.06
N VAL A 63 -2.42 -1.72 -2.86
CA VAL A 63 -2.47 -1.59 -4.33
C VAL A 63 -3.50 -2.57 -4.90
N ALA A 64 -3.50 -3.82 -4.45
CA ALA A 64 -4.46 -4.83 -4.89
C ALA A 64 -5.90 -4.40 -4.59
N ARG A 65 -6.16 -3.87 -3.38
CA ARG A 65 -7.47 -3.31 -3.01
C ARG A 65 -7.87 -2.14 -3.92
N HIS A 66 -6.92 -1.24 -4.21
CA HIS A 66 -7.21 -0.08 -5.04
C HIS A 66 -7.58 -0.46 -6.48
N ILE A 67 -6.84 -1.40 -7.07
CA ILE A 67 -7.11 -1.92 -8.44
C ILE A 67 -8.47 -2.62 -8.48
N TYR A 68 -8.83 -3.36 -7.42
CA TYR A 68 -10.15 -4.00 -7.34
C TYR A 68 -11.29 -2.98 -7.35
N LEU A 69 -11.15 -1.87 -6.60
CA LEU A 69 -12.18 -0.83 -6.48
C LEU A 69 -12.22 0.14 -7.66
N ARG A 70 -11.08 0.41 -8.28
CA ARG A 70 -10.90 1.37 -9.36
C ARG A 70 -10.24 0.65 -10.53
N ARG A 71 -11.05 0.28 -11.52
CA ARG A 71 -10.56 -0.35 -12.75
C ARG A 71 -9.82 0.68 -13.61
N GLY A 72 -8.78 0.25 -14.34
CA GLY A 72 -8.02 1.12 -15.24
C GLY A 72 -6.97 2.02 -14.57
N VAL A 73 -6.55 1.70 -13.34
CA VAL A 73 -5.54 2.50 -12.62
C VAL A 73 -4.13 2.19 -13.13
N GLY A 74 -3.44 3.24 -13.60
CA GLY A 74 -2.04 3.17 -14.00
C GLY A 74 -1.05 3.54 -12.89
N VAL A 75 0.24 3.33 -13.16
CA VAL A 75 1.33 3.60 -12.20
C VAL A 75 1.37 5.06 -11.76
N GLY A 76 1.07 6.02 -12.64
CA GLY A 76 1.05 7.44 -12.31
C GLY A 76 0.00 7.80 -11.25
N ALA A 77 -1.18 7.17 -11.31
CA ALA A 77 -2.24 7.38 -10.34
C ALA A 77 -1.87 6.78 -8.97
N LEU A 78 -1.28 5.59 -8.95
CA LEU A 78 -0.77 4.97 -7.71
C LEU A 78 0.38 5.79 -7.09
N LYS A 79 1.27 6.35 -7.93
CA LYS A 79 2.34 7.24 -7.47
C LYS A 79 1.78 8.48 -6.78
N LYS A 80 0.73 9.09 -7.33
CA LYS A 80 0.05 10.25 -6.70
C LYS A 80 -0.72 9.85 -5.45
N LEU A 81 -1.37 8.68 -5.43
CA LEU A 81 -2.12 8.18 -4.28
C LEU A 81 -1.23 7.97 -3.05
N HIS A 82 -0.06 7.36 -3.24
CA HIS A 82 0.91 7.11 -2.16
C HIS A 82 1.95 8.23 -2.00
N GLY A 83 1.85 9.28 -2.81
CA GLY A 83 2.67 10.47 -2.72
C GLY A 83 2.28 11.34 -1.54
N GLY A 84 2.94 12.49 -1.44
CA GLY A 84 2.60 13.50 -0.45
C GLY A 84 3.54 14.67 -0.54
N THR A 85 3.26 15.67 0.29
CA THR A 85 4.05 16.88 0.39
C THR A 85 5.51 16.57 0.77
N VAL A 86 6.44 17.18 0.06
CA VAL A 86 7.88 17.09 0.32
C VAL A 86 8.30 18.31 1.15
N ASN A 87 9.01 18.09 2.26
CA ASN A 87 9.67 19.17 2.99
C ASN A 87 10.84 19.72 2.14
N ARG A 88 10.74 20.98 1.71
CA ARG A 88 11.76 21.66 0.90
C ARG A 88 12.54 22.71 1.70
N GLY A 89 12.53 22.61 3.03
CA GLY A 89 13.13 23.61 3.93
C GLY A 89 12.33 24.91 3.92
N SER A 90 12.97 26.03 3.58
CA SER A 90 12.33 27.35 3.53
C SER A 90 11.42 27.57 2.32
N ARG A 91 11.45 26.67 1.33
CA ARG A 91 10.66 26.81 0.09
C ARG A 91 9.24 26.26 0.29
N PRO A 92 8.22 26.87 -0.33
CA PRO A 92 6.84 26.37 -0.25
C PRO A 92 6.72 24.91 -0.67
N SER A 93 5.86 24.18 0.04
CA SER A 93 5.65 22.74 -0.14
C SER A 93 4.24 22.45 -0.65
N HIS A 94 4.14 21.73 -1.77
CA HIS A 94 2.89 21.24 -2.33
C HIS A 94 3.04 19.76 -2.73
N HIS A 95 1.90 19.08 -2.85
CA HIS A 95 1.81 17.72 -3.39
C HIS A 95 1.58 17.76 -4.90
#